data_AF-A0A349PXE2-F1
#
_entry.id   AF-A0A349PXE2-F1
#
_cell.length_a   1.000
_cell.length_b   1.000
_cell.length_c   1.000
_cell.angle_alpha   90.00
_cell.angle_beta   90.00
_cell.angle_gamma   90.00
#
_symmetry.space_group_name_H-M   'P 1'
#
loop_
_entity.id
_entity.type
_entity.pdbx_description
1 polymer ?
#
loop_
_entity_poly.entity_id
_entity_poly.type
_entity_poly.pdbx_seq_one_letter_code
_entity_poly.pdbx_strand_id
1 'polypeptide(L)'
;MANVWGFPNKLGSNGGGAFLLIYLLFVFIFSYVGLPAEFAMGRHAATGTLGAYEKAWSTRGKDAGKVGGLLGWLPLAGSLCIAFGYAVIVTYILKALVDS
;
A
#
# COMPACT_ATOMS: atom_id res chain seq x y z
N MET A 1 1.86 -11.31 6.72
CA MET A 1 0.55 -12.01 6.72
C MET A 1 0.03 -12.29 5.32
N ALA A 2 -0.13 -11.28 4.46
CA ALA A 2 -0.63 -11.47 3.10
C ALA A 2 0.19 -12.47 2.25
N ASN A 3 1.53 -12.43 2.28
CA ASN A 3 2.37 -13.37 1.52
C ASN A 3 2.45 -14.78 2.12
N VAL A 4 2.21 -14.95 3.42
CA VAL A 4 2.37 -16.25 4.09
C VAL A 4 1.07 -17.04 4.09
N TRP A 5 -0.07 -16.35 4.23
CA TRP A 5 -1.40 -17.00 4.31
C TRP A 5 -2.27 -16.68 3.09
N GLY A 6 -2.25 -15.44 2.61
CA GLY A 6 -3.11 -14.98 1.50
C GLY A 6 -2.61 -15.42 0.13
N PHE A 7 -1.29 -15.44 -0.08
CA PHE A 7 -0.68 -15.82 -1.35
C PHE A 7 -0.83 -17.32 -1.67
N PRO A 8 -0.54 -18.26 -0.75
CA PRO A 8 -0.76 -19.69 -1.02
C PRO A 8 -2.24 -20.03 -1.23
N ASN A 9 -3.16 -19.40 -0.49
CA ASN A 9 -4.60 -19.57 -0.70
C ASN A 9 -5.04 -19.13 -2.10
N LYS A 10 -4.62 -17.93 -2.53
CA LYS A 10 -4.97 -17.43 -3.86
C LYS A 10 -4.31 -18.24 -4.98
N LEU A 11 -3.08 -18.71 -4.76
CA LEU A 11 -2.38 -19.57 -5.70
C LEU A 11 -3.08 -20.93 -5.82
N GLY A 12 -3.49 -21.54 -4.70
CA GLY A 12 -4.21 -22.81 -4.68
C GLY A 12 -5.58 -22.74 -5.37
N SER A 13 -6.38 -21.71 -5.11
CA SER A 13 -7.73 -21.59 -5.70
C SER A 13 -7.75 -21.13 -7.17
N ASN A 14 -6.73 -20.44 -7.67
CA ASN A 14 -6.72 -19.88 -9.03
C ASN A 14 -5.88 -20.68 -10.04
N GLY A 15 -5.66 -21.98 -9.80
CA GLY A 15 -4.97 -22.85 -10.77
C GLY A 15 -3.44 -22.87 -10.63
N GLY A 16 -2.90 -22.56 -9.44
CA GLY A 16 -1.52 -22.85 -9.05
C GLY A 16 -0.47 -22.17 -9.93
N GLY A 17 0.24 -22.97 -10.74
CA GLY A 17 1.39 -22.54 -11.53
C GLY A 17 1.05 -21.54 -12.64
N ALA A 18 -0.13 -21.64 -13.26
CA ALA A 18 -0.56 -20.68 -14.29
C ALA A 18 -0.83 -19.29 -13.69
N PHE A 19 -1.46 -19.25 -12.50
CA PHE A 19 -1.65 -18.02 -11.74
C PHE A 19 -0.30 -17.41 -11.30
N LEU A 20 0.65 -18.24 -10.91
CA LEU A 20 1.98 -17.78 -10.48
C LEU A 20 2.75 -17.06 -11.60
N LEU A 21 2.73 -17.61 -12.83
CA LEU A 21 3.40 -16.98 -13.98
C LEU A 21 2.81 -15.60 -14.30
N ILE A 22 1.48 -15.50 -14.32
CA ILE A 22 0.78 -14.23 -14.57
C ILE A 22 1.06 -13.25 -13.41
N TYR A 23 0.99 -13.72 -12.16
CA TYR A 23 1.29 -12.92 -10.98
C TYR A 23 2.71 -12.33 -11.02
N LEU A 24 3.71 -13.15 -11.36
CA LEU A 24 5.11 -12.70 -11.49
C LEU A 24 5.28 -11.65 -12.57
N LEU A 25 4.63 -11.82 -13.73
CA LEU A 25 4.69 -10.83 -14.81
C LEU A 25 4.08 -9.49 -14.37
N PHE A 26 2.92 -9.51 -13.74
CA PHE A 26 2.29 -8.29 -13.22
C PHE A 26 3.12 -7.65 -12.13
N VAL A 27 3.64 -8.42 -11.17
CA VAL A 27 4.52 -7.90 -10.12
C VAL A 27 5.76 -7.26 -10.71
N PHE A 28 6.39 -7.88 -11.71
CA PHE A 28 7.59 -7.31 -12.32
C PHE A 28 7.32 -5.94 -12.96
N ILE A 29 6.25 -5.83 -13.75
CA ILE A 29 5.85 -4.57 -14.40
C ILE A 29 5.50 -3.52 -13.33
N PHE A 30 4.69 -3.89 -12.34
CA PHE A 30 4.21 -2.96 -11.31
C PHE A 30 5.33 -2.51 -10.38
N SER A 31 6.25 -3.41 -10.01
CA SER A 31 7.44 -3.09 -9.21
C SER A 31 8.42 -2.22 -9.99
N TYR A 32 8.59 -2.45 -11.29
CA TYR A 32 9.52 -1.66 -12.10
C TYR A 32 8.99 -0.25 -12.40
N VAL A 33 7.69 -0.07 -12.61
CA VAL A 33 7.10 1.23 -12.94
C VAL A 33 6.60 1.96 -11.69
N GLY A 34 5.88 1.27 -10.82
CA GLY A 34 5.19 1.85 -9.67
C GLY A 34 6.15 2.29 -8.57
N LEU A 35 7.06 1.42 -8.12
CA LEU A 35 7.94 1.75 -7.00
C LEU A 35 8.86 2.95 -7.31
N PRO A 36 9.55 3.03 -8.47
CA PRO A 36 10.37 4.19 -8.76
C PRO A 36 9.55 5.47 -8.91
N ALA A 37 8.32 5.39 -9.45
CA ALA A 37 7.43 6.53 -9.54
C ALA A 37 7.00 7.04 -8.16
N GLU A 38 6.64 6.15 -7.24
CA GLU A 38 6.30 6.50 -5.85
C GLU A 38 7.50 7.10 -5.11
N PHE A 39 8.69 6.52 -5.24
CA PHE A 39 9.91 7.05 -4.63
C PHE A 39 10.32 8.41 -5.23
N ALA A 40 10.16 8.60 -6.54
CA ALA A 40 10.42 9.87 -7.20
C ALA A 40 9.44 10.96 -6.73
N MET A 41 8.15 10.63 -6.62
CA MET A 41 7.14 11.55 -6.08
C MET A 41 7.41 11.88 -4.61
N GLY A 42 7.76 10.91 -3.77
CA GLY A 42 8.12 11.16 -2.37
C GLY A 42 9.34 12.07 -2.23
N ARG A 43 10.35 11.87 -3.07
CA ARG A 43 11.56 12.72 -3.11
C ARG A 43 11.26 14.14 -3.59
N HIS A 44 10.38 14.29 -4.58
CA HIS A 44 9.99 15.60 -5.11
C HIS A 44 9.06 16.37 -4.15
N ALA A 45 8.19 15.64 -3.45
CA ALA A 45 7.32 16.21 -2.43
C ALA A 45 8.15 16.74 -1.24
N ALA A 46 9.12 15.95 -0.76
CA ALA A 46 9.92 16.21 0.45
C ALA A 46 9.07 16.53 1.70
N THR A 47 7.79 16.15 1.66
CA THR A 47 6.78 16.40 2.69
C THR A 47 6.01 15.10 2.95
N GLY A 48 5.29 15.01 4.07
CA GLY A 48 4.45 13.85 4.37
C GLY A 48 3.35 13.62 3.33
N THR A 49 2.63 12.49 3.43
CA THR A 49 1.56 12.10 2.48
C THR A 49 0.56 13.23 2.19
N LEU A 50 0.10 13.94 3.23
CA LEU A 50 -0.83 15.07 3.06
C LEU A 50 -0.20 16.22 2.25
N GLY A 51 1.05 16.56 2.56
CA GLY A 51 1.80 17.62 1.87
C GLY A 51 2.23 17.25 0.45
N ALA A 52 2.43 15.96 0.16
CA ALA A 52 2.75 15.45 -1.17
C ALA A 52 1.55 15.60 -2.11
N TYR A 53 0.35 15.25 -1.62
CA TYR A 53 -0.90 15.43 -2.37
C TYR A 53 -1.26 16.90 -2.56
N GLU A 54 -1.06 17.74 -1.53
CA GLU A 54 -1.26 19.20 -1.65
C GLU A 54 -0.30 19.83 -2.66
N LYS A 55 0.98 19.45 -2.66
CA LYS A 55 2.00 19.97 -3.59
C LYS A 55 1.76 19.51 -5.03
N ALA A 56 1.37 18.25 -5.23
CA ALA A 56 1.04 17.70 -6.55
C ALA A 56 -0.18 18.39 -7.18
N TRP A 57 -1.18 18.74 -6.37
CA TRP A 57 -2.38 19.45 -6.85
C TRP A 57 -2.20 20.97 -6.93
N SER A 58 -1.33 21.55 -6.09
CA SER A 58 -0.98 22.98 -6.14
C SER A 58 -0.32 23.37 -7.48
N THR A 59 0.42 22.45 -8.12
CA THR A 59 0.95 22.64 -9.49
C THR A 59 -0.16 22.88 -10.54
N ARG A 60 -1.41 22.52 -10.25
CA ARG A 60 -2.57 22.66 -11.15
C ARG A 60 -3.49 23.86 -10.80
N GLY A 61 -3.24 24.56 -9.69
CA GLY A 61 -3.98 25.75 -9.26
C GLY A 61 -4.13 25.87 -7.73
N LYS A 62 -4.13 27.10 -7.20
CA LYS A 62 -4.20 27.38 -5.74
C LYS A 62 -5.45 26.82 -5.05
N ASP A 63 -6.60 26.79 -5.74
CA ASP A 63 -7.83 26.20 -5.19
C ASP A 63 -7.80 24.66 -5.19
N ALA A 64 -7.01 24.07 -6.10
CA ALA A 64 -6.87 22.63 -6.24
C ALA A 64 -5.99 22.02 -5.14
N GLY A 65 -5.07 22.79 -4.55
CA GLY A 65 -4.23 22.37 -3.42
C GLY A 65 -5.05 22.02 -2.16
N LYS A 66 -6.10 22.80 -1.84
CA LYS A 66 -7.01 22.50 -0.71
C LYS A 66 -7.81 21.22 -0.92
N VAL A 67 -8.24 20.95 -2.15
CA VAL A 67 -8.92 19.70 -2.52
C VAL A 67 -7.95 18.52 -2.49
N GLY A 68 -6.70 18.73 -2.92
CA GLY A 68 -5.63 17.74 -2.83
C GLY A 68 -5.29 17.33 -1.39
N GLY A 69 -5.27 18.28 -0.45
CA GLY A 69 -5.12 17.98 0.98
C GLY A 69 -6.26 17.15 1.56
N LEU A 70 -7.52 17.43 1.16
CA LEU A 70 -8.68 16.64 1.58
C LEU A 70 -8.64 15.21 1.00
N LEU A 71 -8.26 15.08 -0.27
CA LEU A 71 -8.13 13.77 -0.94
C LEU A 71 -6.95 12.95 -0.39
N GLY A 72 -5.85 13.60 0.03
CA GLY A 72 -4.70 12.95 0.67
C GLY A 72 -5.04 12.30 2.02
N TRP A 73 -6.15 12.70 2.64
CA TRP A 73 -6.65 12.10 3.88
C TRP A 73 -7.22 10.69 3.66
N LEU A 74 -7.71 10.39 2.45
CA LEU A 74 -8.30 9.09 2.11
C LEU A 74 -7.27 7.94 2.09
N PRO A 75 -6.10 8.06 1.41
CA PRO A 75 -5.02 7.08 1.52
C PRO A 75 -4.44 6.99 2.94
N LEU A 76 -4.34 8.11 3.66
CA LEU A 76 -3.90 8.13 5.06
C LEU A 76 -4.83 7.32 5.96
N ALA A 77 -6.14 7.59 5.91
CA ALA A 77 -7.15 6.84 6.64
C ALA A 77 -7.13 5.36 6.24
N GLY A 78 -6.98 5.06 4.94
CA GLY A 78 -6.83 3.70 4.44
C GLY A 78 -5.63 2.97 5.07
N SER A 79 -4.45 3.60 5.10
CA SER A 79 -3.26 3.02 5.72
C SER A 79 -3.44 2.80 7.23
N LEU A 80 -4.14 3.70 7.91
CA LEU A 80 -4.40 3.59 9.35
C LEU A 80 -5.36 2.44 9.67
N CYS A 81 -6.45 2.30 8.90
CA CYS A 81 -7.37 1.17 9.02
C CYS A 81 -6.67 -0.18 8.82
N ILE A 82 -5.77 -0.25 7.84
CA ILE A 82 -4.96 -1.44 7.60
C ILE A 82 -4.05 -1.70 8.81
N ALA A 83 -3.35 -0.68 9.32
CA ALA A 83 -2.47 -0.82 10.47
C ALA A 83 -3.19 -1.38 11.72
N PHE A 84 -4.42 -0.94 11.99
CA PHE A 84 -5.24 -1.52 13.07
C PHE A 84 -5.50 -3.01 12.87
N GLY A 85 -5.90 -3.42 11.65
CA GLY A 85 -6.12 -4.83 11.33
C GLY A 85 -4.86 -5.68 11.52
N TYR A 86 -3.71 -5.16 11.12
CA TYR A 86 -2.42 -5.84 11.33
C TYR A 86 -2.02 -5.90 12.81
N ALA A 87 -2.26 -4.85 13.59
CA ALA A 87 -1.94 -4.81 15.02
C ALA A 87 -2.70 -5.91 15.80
N VAL A 88 -3.99 -6.09 15.50
CA VAL A 88 -4.81 -7.15 16.12
C VAL A 88 -4.24 -8.53 15.83
N ILE A 89 -3.85 -8.80 14.58
CA ILE A 89 -3.26 -10.10 14.19
C ILE A 89 -1.93 -10.34 14.93
N VAL A 90 -1.08 -9.32 15.04
CA VAL A 90 0.19 -9.42 15.77
C VAL A 90 -0.06 -9.78 17.24
N THR A 91 -1.06 -9.17 17.88
CA THR A 91 -1.43 -9.51 19.26
C THR A 91 -1.84 -10.97 19.42
N TYR A 92 -2.60 -11.55 18.48
CA TYR A 92 -2.95 -12.97 18.51
C TYR A 92 -1.72 -13.89 18.42
N ILE A 93 -0.74 -13.55 17.58
CA ILE A 93 0.50 -14.32 17.46
C ILE A 93 1.32 -14.23 18.74
N LEU A 94 1.44 -13.02 19.32
CA LEU A 94 2.16 -12.82 20.57
C LEU A 94 1.51 -13.60 21.71
N LYS A 95 0.19 -13.61 21.78
CA LYS A 95 -0.56 -14.43 22.74
C LYS A 95 -0.27 -15.92 22.54
N ALA A 96 -0.32 -16.42 21.31
CA ALA A 96 -0.01 -17.83 21.01
C ALA A 96 1.43 -18.23 21.38
N LEU A 97 2.38 -17.30 21.26
CA LEU A 97 3.77 -17.49 21.68
C LEU A 97 3.96 -17.52 23.20
N VAL A 98 3.18 -16.74 23.95
CA VAL A 98 3.23 -16.71 25.42
C VAL A 98 2.48 -17.88 26.06
N ASP A 99 1.43 -18.37 25.40
CA ASP A 99 0.65 -19.55 25.83
C ASP A 99 1.31 -20.90 25.40
N SER A 100 2.48 -20.88 24.74
CA SER A 100 3.28 -22.07 24.37
C SER A 100 4.43 -22.31 25.35
#